data_AF-I3UB49-F1
#
_entry.id   AF-I3UB49-F1
#
_cell.length_a   1.000
_cell.length_b   1.000
_cell.length_c   1.000
_cell.angle_alpha   90.00
_cell.angle_beta   90.00
_cell.angle_gamma   90.00
#
_symmetry.space_group_name_H-M   'P 1'
#
loop_
_entity.id
_entity.type
_entity.pdbx_description
1 polymer ?
#
loop_
_entity_poly.entity_id
_entity_poly.type
_entity_poly.pdbx_seq_one_letter_code
_entity_poly.pdbx_strand_id
1 'polypeptide(L)' 'MVGVHGVFNMSAKDHSGLDERARVLLRVKNGQWEFAQDLN' A
#
# COMPACT_ATOMS: atom_id res chain seq x y z
N MET A 1 5.54 10.10 -10.01
CA MET A 1 6.85 9.57 -9.54
C MET A 1 6.65 8.13 -9.09
N VAL A 2 7.60 7.23 -9.31
CA VAL A 2 7.54 5.84 -8.78
C VAL A 2 8.47 5.73 -7.58
N GLY A 3 8.00 5.14 -6.48
CA GLY A 3 8.80 4.91 -5.28
C GLY A 3 8.41 3.63 -4.54
N VAL A 4 9.12 3.30 -3.46
CA VAL A 4 8.94 2.04 -2.73
C VAL A 4 7.55 1.88 -2.08
N HIS A 5 6.82 2.97 -1.89
CA HIS A 5 5.47 2.99 -1.32
C HIS A 5 4.35 3.09 -2.37
N GLY A 6 4.67 3.17 -3.65
CA GLY A 6 3.68 3.22 -4.73
C GLY A 6 4.03 4.17 -5.86
N VAL A 7 3.01 4.48 -6.66
CA VAL A 7 3.10 5.43 -7.77
C VAL A 7 2.38 6.71 -7.36
N PHE A 8 3.15 7.79 -7.24
CA PHE A 8 2.67 9.09 -6.81
C PHE A 8 2.17 9.91 -8.01
N ASN A 9 0.91 10.32 -7.95
CA ASN A 9 0.24 11.26 -8.85
C ASN A 9 -0.46 12.38 -8.04
N MET A 10 0.35 13.29 -7.50
CA MET A 10 -0.13 14.35 -6.60
C MET A 10 -0.86 15.49 -7.33
N SER A 11 -1.66 16.26 -6.59
CA SER A 11 -2.26 17.53 -7.04
C SER A 11 -2.36 18.54 -5.89
N ALA A 12 -2.71 19.80 -6.15
CA ALA A 12 -2.94 20.79 -5.10
C ALA A 12 -4.06 20.40 -4.10
N LYS A 13 -4.93 19.46 -4.46
CA LYS A 13 -6.02 18.95 -3.60
C LYS A 13 -5.71 17.60 -2.96
N ASP A 14 -4.70 16.89 -3.46
CA ASP A 14 -4.27 15.58 -2.96
C ASP A 14 -2.74 15.52 -2.89
N HIS A 15 -2.24 15.67 -1.67
CA HIS A 15 -0.81 15.64 -1.37
C HIS A 15 -0.29 14.22 -1.13
N SER A 16 -1.16 13.20 -1.07
CA SER A 16 -0.72 11.82 -1.06
C SER A 16 -0.37 11.36 -2.48
N GLY A 17 -1.27 11.63 -3.44
CA GLY A 17 -1.15 11.14 -4.81
C GLY A 17 -1.10 9.62 -4.91
N LEU A 18 -1.56 8.90 -3.88
CA LEU A 18 -1.56 7.44 -3.83
C LEU A 18 -2.96 6.91 -4.12
N ASP A 19 -3.04 5.70 -4.66
CA ASP A 19 -4.28 4.97 -4.89
C ASP A 19 -4.25 3.59 -4.23
N GLU A 20 -5.21 2.73 -4.56
CA GLU A 20 -5.36 1.40 -3.98
C GLU A 20 -4.09 0.52 -4.10
N ARG A 21 -3.21 0.80 -5.06
CA ARG A 21 -1.95 0.07 -5.27
C ARG A 21 -0.93 0.31 -4.17
N ALA A 22 -1.11 1.38 -3.37
CA ALA A 22 -0.16 1.79 -2.34
C ALA A 22 -0.34 1.07 -1.00
N ARG A 23 -1.28 0.12 -0.89
CA ARG A 23 -1.54 -0.62 0.35
C ARG A 23 -1.73 -2.10 0.10
N VAL A 24 -1.31 -2.90 1.08
CA VAL A 24 -1.56 -4.34 1.16
C VAL A 24 -2.03 -4.67 2.57
N LEU A 25 -2.84 -5.71 2.72
CA LEU A 25 -3.18 -6.25 4.03
C LEU A 25 -2.13 -7.28 4.44
N LEU A 26 -1.64 -7.16 5.66
CA LEU A 26 -0.72 -8.11 6.27
C LEU A 26 -1.39 -8.77 7.47
N ARG A 27 -1.00 -10.01 7.76
CA ARG A 27 -1.37 -10.71 9.00
C ARG A 27 -0.12 -11.18 9.73
N VAL A 28 -0.22 -11.30 11.06
CA VAL A 28 0.81 -11.94 11.87
C VAL A 28 0.48 -13.42 12.01
N LYS A 29 1.39 -14.31 11.58
CA LYS A 29 1.29 -15.76 11.80
C LYS A 29 2.63 -16.27 12.32
N ASN A 30 2.61 -16.95 13.46
CA ASN A 30 3.82 -17.48 14.11
C ASN A 30 4.93 -16.43 14.31
N GLY A 31 4.55 -15.19 14.64
CA GLY A 31 5.49 -14.09 14.85
C GLY A 31 6.09 -13.47 13.59
N GLN A 32 5.62 -13.84 12.40
CA GLN A 32 6.07 -13.28 11.12
C GLN A 32 4.93 -12.55 10.39
N TRP A 33 5.30 -11.57 9.56
CA TRP A 33 4.38 -10.88 8.66
C TRP A 33 4.15 -11.73 7.40
N GLU A 34 2.90 -12.05 7.12
CA GLU A 34 2.48 -12.73 5.89
C GLU A 34 1.56 -11.82 5.07
N PHE A 35 1.70 -11.87 3.74
CA PHE A 35 0.77 -11.19 2.85
C PHE A 35 -0.60 -11.87 2.87
N ALA A 36 -1.63 -11.13 3.25
CA ALA A 36 -2.99 -11.63 3.43
C ALA A 36 -3.85 -11.43 2.18
N GLN A 37 -3.39 -11.98 1.04
CA GLN A 37 -4.08 -11.84 -0.25
C GLN A 37 -5.47 -12.50 -0.27
N ASP A 38 -5.69 -13.45 0.64
CA ASP A 38 -6.92 -14.24 0.81
C ASP A 38 -8.04 -13.50 1.56
N LEU A 39 -7.78 -12.29 2.06
CA LEU A 39 -8.74 -11.50 2.85
C LEU A 39 -9.39 -10.34 2.06
N ASN A 40 -9.16 -10.28 0.76
CA ASN A 40 -9.71 -9.25 -0.14
C ASN A 40 -10.92 -9.76 -0.93
#